data_AF-A0A2E1LQJ0-F1
#
_entry.id   AF-A0A2E1LQJ0-F1
#
_cell.length_a   1.000
_cell.length_b   1.000
_cell.length_c   1.000
_cell.angle_alpha   90.00
_cell.angle_beta   90.00
_cell.angle_gamma   90.00
#
_symmetry.space_group_name_H-M   'P 1'
#
loop_
_entity.id
_entity.type
_entity.pdbx_description
1 polymer ?
#
loop_
_entity_poly.entity_id
_entity_poly.type
_entity_poly.pdbx_seq_one_letter_code
_entity_poly.pdbx_strand_id
1 'polypeptide(L)'
;MRLFDWSNAMAFSDFSARLGLPYLLPNQAQKHVTLNKSLRLLDLLIMASVASSELDTPPANPEDVVAYIPAASASGEWAGYSQWIVAWIDGGWQAVEPADGWRVYDAQAQALKVFHNDRWQALFSTSLSHQNLTHFGLAAEADNDKPFSARLNSALFNARSTADQGSGDLRLFLNKSEQHNTSSLVFQTDWSGRAELGLAGDDRFSIRLSTDGAIWRQALTLSDQYETLETDYNILPMRANEISLGHITKPFQSIFIQSAPSIGSDQRDKTDIASIGDALALINRLQPVSYRRRPDGAVHFGFLAQQVRQVLKELELDDFGLWELADPDNANSRQALRQEEFISVLVAGVQRLSQRVEQLEQSAG
;
A
#
# COMPACT_ATOMS: atom_id res chain seq x y z
N MET A 1 -9.59 -51.65 -1.18
CA MET A 1 -10.96 -51.85 -0.67
C MET A 1 -11.81 -52.33 -1.85
N ARG A 2 -12.23 -53.60 -1.87
CA ARG A 2 -13.11 -54.11 -2.93
C ARG A 2 -14.53 -53.65 -2.64
N LEU A 3 -15.20 -53.06 -3.61
CA LEU A 3 -16.54 -52.49 -3.43
C LEU A 3 -17.64 -53.56 -3.39
N PHE A 4 -17.36 -54.78 -3.89
CA PHE A 4 -18.29 -55.89 -3.92
C PHE A 4 -17.65 -57.17 -3.36
N ASP A 5 -18.34 -57.86 -2.45
CA ASP A 5 -17.96 -59.16 -1.90
C ASP A 5 -18.83 -60.26 -2.53
N TRP A 6 -18.18 -61.14 -3.29
CA TRP A 6 -18.80 -62.23 -4.06
C TRP A 6 -18.41 -63.61 -3.49
N SER A 7 -18.16 -63.72 -2.19
CA SER A 7 -17.54 -64.87 -1.49
C SER A 7 -18.21 -66.26 -1.60
N ASN A 8 -19.21 -66.48 -2.46
CA ASN A 8 -19.87 -67.78 -2.62
C ASN A 8 -19.95 -68.37 -4.04
N ALA A 9 -19.24 -67.84 -5.04
CA ALA A 9 -19.12 -68.54 -6.33
C ALA A 9 -17.85 -68.15 -7.12
N MET A 10 -17.06 -69.18 -7.46
CA MET A 10 -15.98 -69.17 -8.46
C MET A 10 -14.64 -68.50 -8.10
N ALA A 11 -13.60 -68.85 -8.87
CA ALA A 11 -12.20 -68.57 -8.57
C ALA A 11 -11.83 -67.10 -8.82
N PHE A 12 -10.81 -66.60 -8.13
CA PHE A 12 -10.38 -65.19 -8.16
C PHE A 12 -10.03 -64.64 -9.57
N SER A 13 -9.81 -65.49 -10.57
CA SER A 13 -9.56 -65.11 -11.97
C SER A 13 -10.80 -64.60 -12.72
N ASP A 14 -11.99 -64.70 -12.12
CA ASP A 14 -13.27 -64.39 -12.76
C ASP A 14 -13.76 -62.96 -12.48
N PHE A 15 -12.94 -62.08 -11.90
CA PHE A 15 -13.31 -60.71 -11.53
C PHE A 15 -12.24 -59.67 -11.91
N SER A 16 -12.65 -58.41 -12.11
CA SER A 16 -11.73 -57.27 -12.23
C SER A 16 -10.99 -57.00 -10.93
N ALA A 17 -9.75 -56.51 -11.03
CA ALA A 17 -8.84 -56.48 -9.90
C ALA A 17 -9.13 -55.35 -8.89
N ARG A 18 -9.63 -54.18 -9.32
CA ARG A 18 -9.86 -53.02 -8.44
C ARG A 18 -11.26 -53.06 -7.83
N LEU A 19 -12.29 -53.08 -8.67
CA LEU A 19 -13.69 -53.01 -8.27
C LEU A 19 -14.32 -54.38 -8.00
N GLY A 20 -13.75 -55.48 -8.51
CA GLY A 20 -14.35 -56.81 -8.38
C GLY A 20 -15.56 -57.01 -9.31
N LEU A 21 -15.49 -56.52 -10.56
CA LEU A 21 -16.54 -56.70 -11.57
C LEU A 21 -16.48 -58.11 -12.15
N PRO A 22 -17.59 -58.88 -12.17
CA PRO A 22 -17.56 -60.26 -12.68
C PRO A 22 -17.32 -60.29 -14.19
N TYR A 23 -16.39 -61.16 -14.61
CA TYR A 23 -16.13 -61.48 -16.00
C TYR A 23 -17.14 -62.49 -16.55
N LEU A 24 -17.42 -62.40 -17.84
CA LEU A 24 -18.25 -63.37 -18.55
C LEU A 24 -17.44 -64.64 -18.83
N LEU A 25 -17.99 -65.80 -18.44
CA LEU A 25 -17.34 -67.11 -18.62
C LEU A 25 -17.24 -67.54 -20.10
N PRO A 26 -16.23 -68.36 -20.47
CA PRO A 26 -16.04 -68.82 -21.84
C PRO A 26 -17.11 -69.84 -22.25
N ASN A 27 -18.00 -69.51 -23.20
CA ASN A 27 -18.74 -70.45 -24.10
C ASN A 27 -19.82 -69.79 -24.98
N GLN A 28 -20.03 -68.47 -24.86
CA GLN A 28 -21.10 -67.75 -25.57
C GLN A 28 -20.54 -66.96 -26.78
N ALA A 29 -20.17 -67.65 -27.86
CA ALA A 29 -19.79 -67.06 -29.15
C ALA A 29 -18.72 -65.94 -29.08
N GLN A 30 -17.68 -66.13 -28.25
CA GLN A 30 -16.56 -65.18 -28.06
C GLN A 30 -16.90 -63.76 -27.56
N LYS A 31 -18.17 -63.45 -27.24
CA LYS A 31 -18.56 -62.12 -26.71
C LYS A 31 -17.87 -61.74 -25.38
N HIS A 32 -17.45 -62.74 -24.61
CA HIS A 32 -16.71 -62.59 -23.36
C HIS A 32 -15.38 -61.84 -23.55
N VAL A 33 -14.71 -61.98 -24.70
CA VAL A 33 -13.42 -61.30 -24.96
C VAL A 33 -13.61 -59.78 -24.98
N THR A 34 -14.56 -59.30 -25.78
CA THR A 34 -14.83 -57.85 -25.92
C THR A 34 -15.40 -57.26 -24.64
N LEU A 35 -16.37 -57.92 -24.01
CA LEU A 35 -17.00 -57.42 -22.79
C LEU A 35 -16.02 -57.39 -21.61
N ASN A 36 -15.24 -58.45 -21.38
CA ASN A 36 -14.26 -58.48 -20.29
C ASN A 36 -13.14 -57.45 -20.53
N LYS A 37 -12.80 -57.16 -21.79
CA LYS A 37 -11.90 -56.03 -22.12
C LYS A 37 -12.52 -54.68 -21.71
N SER A 38 -13.79 -54.45 -22.00
CA SER A 38 -14.49 -53.22 -21.58
C SER A 38 -14.58 -53.09 -20.06
N LEU A 39 -14.83 -54.19 -19.34
CA LEU A 39 -14.87 -54.20 -17.87
C LEU A 39 -13.49 -53.91 -17.26
N ARG A 40 -12.39 -54.43 -17.83
CA ARG A 40 -11.02 -54.08 -17.42
C ARG A 40 -10.72 -52.60 -17.61
N LEU A 41 -11.10 -52.03 -18.75
CA LEU A 41 -10.94 -50.60 -19.01
C LEU A 41 -11.76 -49.75 -18.04
N LEU A 42 -13.00 -50.12 -17.76
CA LEU A 42 -13.85 -49.42 -16.81
C LEU A 42 -13.23 -49.46 -15.40
N ASP A 43 -12.74 -50.62 -14.96
CA ASP A 43 -12.07 -50.84 -13.68
C ASP A 43 -10.82 -49.96 -13.52
N LEU A 44 -10.07 -49.76 -14.62
CA LEU A 44 -8.89 -48.91 -14.67
C LEU A 44 -9.25 -47.42 -14.59
N LEU A 45 -10.24 -46.97 -15.35
CA LEU A 45 -10.54 -45.55 -15.55
C LEU A 45 -11.44 -44.96 -14.46
N ILE A 46 -12.30 -45.76 -13.84
CA ILE A 46 -13.14 -45.30 -12.75
C ILE A 46 -12.28 -45.06 -11.50
N MET A 47 -12.34 -43.85 -10.96
CA MET A 47 -11.41 -43.43 -9.88
C MET A 47 -9.95 -43.69 -10.27
N ALA A 48 -9.59 -43.34 -11.52
CA ALA A 48 -8.25 -43.53 -12.04
C ALA A 48 -7.20 -42.91 -11.09
N SER A 49 -6.26 -43.75 -10.68
CA SER A 49 -5.11 -43.35 -9.88
C SER A 49 -3.89 -43.99 -10.51
N VAL A 50 -2.85 -43.19 -10.72
CA VAL A 50 -1.57 -43.65 -11.23
C VAL A 50 -0.53 -43.57 -10.13
N ALA A 51 0.43 -44.49 -10.15
CA ALA A 51 1.54 -44.47 -9.23
C ALA A 51 2.47 -43.27 -9.50
N SER A 52 2.65 -42.91 -10.77
CA SER A 52 3.46 -41.77 -11.21
C SER A 52 3.06 -41.33 -12.61
N SER A 53 3.19 -40.03 -12.90
CA SER A 53 3.19 -39.51 -14.27
C SER A 53 4.55 -39.01 -14.78
N GLU A 54 5.64 -39.30 -14.07
CA GLU A 54 6.97 -38.69 -14.29
C GLU A 54 8.01 -39.72 -14.77
N LEU A 55 7.62 -40.98 -14.97
CA LEU A 55 8.53 -42.04 -15.39
C LEU A 55 8.62 -42.12 -16.92
N ASP A 56 9.85 -42.21 -17.45
CA ASP A 56 10.12 -42.39 -18.87
C ASP A 56 10.19 -43.87 -19.30
N THR A 57 10.41 -44.80 -18.38
CA THR A 57 10.53 -46.24 -18.65
C THR A 57 9.66 -47.07 -17.70
N PRO A 58 9.14 -48.23 -18.15
CA PRO A 58 8.42 -49.16 -17.29
C PRO A 58 9.26 -49.61 -16.09
N PRO A 59 8.65 -49.80 -14.90
CA PRO A 59 9.30 -50.46 -13.77
C PRO A 59 9.80 -51.86 -14.16
N ALA A 60 10.95 -52.28 -13.63
CA ALA A 60 11.49 -53.61 -13.91
C ALA A 60 10.58 -54.76 -13.43
N ASN A 61 9.82 -54.52 -12.37
CA ASN A 61 8.83 -55.45 -11.82
C ASN A 61 7.48 -54.72 -11.68
N PRO A 62 6.69 -54.62 -12.76
CA PRO A 62 5.41 -53.94 -12.68
C PRO A 62 4.42 -54.78 -11.87
N GLU A 63 3.76 -54.14 -10.92
CA GLU A 63 2.71 -54.75 -10.12
C GLU A 63 1.40 -54.81 -10.90
N ASP A 64 0.64 -55.89 -10.72
CA ASP A 64 -0.64 -56.06 -11.39
C ASP A 64 -1.59 -54.92 -11.02
N VAL A 65 -2.18 -54.33 -12.05
CA VAL A 65 -3.23 -53.30 -12.01
C VAL A 65 -2.75 -51.92 -11.53
N VAL A 66 -1.43 -51.74 -11.41
CA VAL A 66 -0.85 -50.41 -11.19
C VAL A 66 -0.76 -49.66 -12.52
N ALA A 67 -1.31 -48.44 -12.51
CA ALA A 67 -1.31 -47.55 -13.65
C ALA A 67 -0.20 -46.49 -13.54
N TYR A 68 0.28 -46.03 -14.67
CA TYR A 68 1.27 -44.97 -14.85
C TYR A 68 0.82 -44.06 -15.99
N ILE A 69 1.37 -42.85 -16.01
CA ILE A 69 1.35 -42.00 -17.20
C ILE A 69 2.80 -41.83 -17.63
N PRO A 70 3.20 -42.40 -18.78
CA PRO A 70 4.55 -42.21 -19.27
C PRO A 70 4.81 -40.73 -19.53
N ALA A 71 5.97 -40.25 -19.09
CA ALA A 71 6.35 -38.86 -19.31
C ALA A 71 6.59 -38.59 -20.81
N ALA A 72 6.95 -37.36 -21.17
CA ALA A 72 7.07 -36.97 -22.57
C ALA A 72 8.09 -37.84 -23.35
N SER A 73 9.13 -38.33 -22.67
CA SER A 73 10.22 -39.13 -23.27
C SER A 73 10.03 -40.64 -23.06
N ALA A 74 8.78 -41.12 -23.04
CA ALA A 74 8.45 -42.53 -22.87
C ALA A 74 9.25 -43.46 -23.82
N SER A 75 9.83 -44.51 -23.25
CA SER A 75 10.72 -45.44 -23.96
C SER A 75 10.53 -46.89 -23.48
N GLY A 76 11.24 -47.83 -24.12
CA GLY A 76 11.05 -49.26 -23.86
C GLY A 76 9.66 -49.72 -24.28
N GLU A 77 8.99 -50.50 -23.43
CA GLU A 77 7.61 -50.97 -23.68
C GLU A 77 6.55 -49.85 -23.66
N TRP A 78 6.92 -48.66 -23.16
CA TRP A 78 6.05 -47.48 -23.16
C TRP A 78 6.24 -46.58 -24.38
N ALA A 79 7.15 -46.91 -25.30
CA ALA A 79 7.39 -46.13 -26.51
C ALA A 79 6.08 -45.99 -27.33
N GLY A 80 5.70 -44.74 -27.62
CA GLY A 80 4.45 -44.42 -28.33
C GLY A 80 3.22 -44.20 -27.43
N TYR A 81 3.36 -44.35 -26.11
CA TYR A 81 2.29 -44.13 -25.12
C TYR A 81 2.56 -42.93 -24.20
N SER A 82 3.35 -41.95 -24.65
CA SER A 82 3.58 -40.70 -23.91
C SER A 82 2.25 -40.02 -23.58
N GLN A 83 2.05 -39.62 -22.32
CA GLN A 83 0.80 -39.03 -21.80
C GLN A 83 -0.43 -39.96 -21.79
N TRP A 84 -0.34 -41.20 -22.25
CA TRP A 84 -1.42 -42.18 -22.14
C TRP A 84 -1.48 -42.75 -20.74
N ILE A 85 -2.62 -43.33 -20.36
CA ILE A 85 -2.71 -44.13 -19.13
C ILE A 85 -2.29 -45.55 -19.47
N VAL A 86 -1.17 -46.01 -18.91
CA VAL A 86 -0.69 -47.39 -19.10
C VAL A 86 -0.80 -48.17 -17.81
N ALA A 87 -1.31 -49.39 -17.85
CA ALA A 87 -1.40 -50.26 -16.68
C ALA A 87 -0.91 -51.66 -17.00
N TRP A 88 -0.23 -52.29 -16.06
CA TRP A 88 0.17 -53.68 -16.18
C TRP A 88 -0.98 -54.58 -15.77
N ILE A 89 -1.54 -55.39 -16.67
CA ILE A 89 -2.71 -56.24 -16.39
C ILE A 89 -2.48 -57.59 -17.05
N ASP A 90 -2.69 -58.68 -16.32
CA ASP A 90 -2.63 -60.06 -16.82
C ASP A 90 -1.28 -60.38 -17.53
N GLY A 91 -0.18 -59.78 -17.06
CA GLY A 91 1.16 -60.01 -17.62
C GLY A 91 1.50 -59.20 -18.87
N GLY A 92 0.77 -58.12 -19.17
CA GLY A 92 1.12 -57.20 -20.25
C GLY A 92 0.65 -55.76 -20.03
N TRP A 93 1.28 -54.81 -20.73
CA TRP A 93 0.88 -53.40 -20.71
C TRP A 93 -0.40 -53.16 -21.52
N GLN A 94 -1.40 -52.57 -20.89
CA GLN A 94 -2.60 -52.03 -21.53
C GLN A 94 -2.51 -50.51 -21.53
N ALA A 95 -2.65 -49.88 -22.69
CA ALA A 95 -2.60 -48.44 -22.85
C ALA A 95 -3.98 -47.88 -23.22
N VAL A 96 -4.33 -46.72 -22.65
CA VAL A 96 -5.56 -46.00 -22.93
C VAL A 96 -5.24 -44.54 -23.22
N GLU A 97 -5.63 -44.10 -24.42
CA GLU A 97 -5.53 -42.70 -24.82
C GLU A 97 -6.55 -41.85 -24.03
N PRO A 98 -6.11 -40.81 -23.30
CA PRO A 98 -7.03 -39.93 -22.60
C PRO A 98 -7.72 -38.96 -23.56
N ALA A 99 -8.98 -38.64 -23.27
CA ALA A 99 -9.67 -37.54 -23.92
C ALA A 99 -9.65 -36.29 -23.04
N ASP A 100 -9.84 -35.12 -23.66
CA ASP A 100 -9.92 -33.84 -22.98
C ASP A 100 -10.96 -33.88 -21.83
N GLY A 101 -10.58 -33.40 -20.66
CA GLY A 101 -11.40 -33.38 -19.44
C GLY A 101 -11.30 -34.63 -18.55
N TRP A 102 -10.57 -35.67 -18.97
CA TRP A 102 -10.29 -36.85 -18.13
C TRP A 102 -9.53 -36.47 -16.87
N ARG A 103 -9.72 -37.25 -15.79
CA ARG A 103 -9.18 -36.97 -14.45
C ARG A 103 -8.45 -38.19 -13.90
N VAL A 104 -7.32 -37.95 -13.28
CA VAL A 104 -6.50 -39.00 -12.65
C VAL A 104 -5.84 -38.44 -11.39
N TYR A 105 -5.76 -39.24 -10.33
CA TYR A 105 -4.94 -38.90 -9.17
C TYR A 105 -3.52 -39.47 -9.35
N ASP A 106 -2.51 -38.61 -9.30
CA ASP A 106 -1.11 -39.04 -9.29
C ASP A 106 -0.65 -39.19 -7.84
N ALA A 107 -0.40 -40.44 -7.43
CA ALA A 107 -0.04 -40.76 -6.06
C ALA A 107 1.34 -40.23 -5.67
N GLN A 108 2.31 -40.20 -6.58
CA GLN A 108 3.65 -39.65 -6.32
C GLN A 108 3.62 -38.14 -6.20
N ALA A 109 2.89 -37.46 -7.09
CA ALA A 109 2.74 -36.00 -7.06
C ALA A 109 1.72 -35.50 -6.02
N GLN A 110 0.93 -36.40 -5.42
CA GLN A 110 -0.19 -36.10 -4.53
C GLN A 110 -1.16 -35.06 -5.11
N ALA A 111 -1.47 -35.19 -6.40
CA ALA A 111 -2.22 -34.18 -7.15
C ALA A 111 -3.28 -34.82 -8.04
N LEU A 112 -4.47 -34.19 -8.08
CA LEU A 112 -5.47 -34.50 -9.08
C LEU A 112 -5.09 -33.80 -10.39
N LYS A 113 -4.95 -34.55 -11.48
CA LYS A 113 -4.61 -34.04 -12.81
C LYS A 113 -5.81 -34.15 -13.76
N VAL A 114 -5.94 -33.17 -14.66
CA VAL A 114 -6.88 -33.16 -15.79
C VAL A 114 -6.09 -33.19 -17.09
N PHE A 115 -6.54 -34.02 -18.03
CA PHE A 115 -6.01 -34.01 -19.38
C PHE A 115 -6.64 -32.87 -20.18
N HIS A 116 -5.82 -31.93 -20.66
CA HIS A 116 -6.26 -30.81 -21.49
C HIS A 116 -5.11 -30.30 -22.38
N ASN A 117 -5.38 -30.03 -23.66
CA ASN A 117 -4.38 -29.61 -24.66
C ASN A 117 -3.20 -30.59 -24.76
N ASP A 118 -3.51 -31.88 -24.93
CA ASP A 118 -2.55 -32.97 -25.11
C ASP A 118 -1.56 -33.19 -23.94
N ARG A 119 -1.92 -32.75 -22.74
CA ARG A 119 -1.10 -32.91 -21.53
C ARG A 119 -1.92 -33.04 -20.26
N TRP A 120 -1.36 -33.72 -19.27
CA TRP A 120 -1.89 -33.73 -17.91
C TRP A 120 -1.48 -32.47 -17.15
N GLN A 121 -2.46 -31.81 -16.51
CA GLN A 121 -2.28 -30.58 -15.74
C GLN A 121 -2.89 -30.75 -14.35
N ALA A 122 -2.19 -30.36 -13.29
CA ALA A 122 -2.74 -30.43 -11.93
C ALA A 122 -3.93 -29.44 -11.77
N LEU A 123 -5.09 -29.94 -11.31
CA LEU A 123 -6.27 -29.13 -10.95
C LEU A 123 -6.02 -28.34 -9.66
N PHE A 124 -5.47 -29.03 -8.66
CA PHE A 124 -5.10 -28.51 -7.35
C PHE A 124 -3.85 -29.27 -6.90
N SER A 125 -2.70 -28.62 -6.79
CA SER A 125 -1.54 -29.18 -6.08
C SER A 125 -1.32 -28.43 -4.77
N THR A 126 -0.79 -29.11 -3.77
CA THR A 126 -0.40 -28.53 -2.48
C THR A 126 0.81 -27.57 -2.59
N SER A 127 1.34 -27.40 -3.80
CA SER A 127 2.53 -26.61 -4.15
C SER A 127 2.25 -25.48 -5.17
N LEU A 128 0.98 -25.13 -5.40
CA LEU A 128 0.59 -24.25 -6.51
C LEU A 128 1.15 -22.82 -6.40
N SER A 129 2.03 -22.49 -7.33
CA SER A 129 2.10 -21.13 -7.86
C SER A 129 0.96 -20.96 -8.87
N HIS A 130 -0.14 -20.32 -8.46
CA HIS A 130 -1.15 -19.87 -9.42
C HIS A 130 -0.60 -18.64 -10.16
N GLN A 131 -0.04 -18.87 -11.34
CA GLN A 131 0.51 -17.83 -12.20
C GLN A 131 -0.47 -17.55 -13.33
N ASN A 132 -0.44 -16.31 -13.86
CA ASN A 132 -1.27 -15.88 -14.99
C ASN A 132 -2.79 -16.02 -14.75
N LEU A 133 -3.24 -15.89 -13.50
CA LEU A 133 -4.67 -15.74 -13.22
C LEU A 133 -5.17 -14.46 -13.90
N THR A 134 -6.17 -14.58 -14.75
CA THR A 134 -6.80 -13.42 -15.40
C THR A 134 -7.87 -12.78 -14.53
N HIS A 135 -8.47 -13.55 -13.62
CA HIS A 135 -9.50 -13.10 -12.69
C HIS A 135 -9.31 -13.74 -11.31
N PHE A 136 -9.44 -12.96 -10.25
CA PHE A 136 -9.44 -13.45 -8.87
C PHE A 136 -10.42 -12.64 -8.01
N GLY A 137 -11.51 -13.31 -7.61
CA GLY A 137 -12.55 -12.75 -6.77
C GLY A 137 -12.54 -13.37 -5.36
N LEU A 138 -12.48 -12.55 -4.31
CA LEU A 138 -12.58 -12.99 -2.91
C LEU A 138 -13.86 -12.45 -2.27
N ALA A 139 -14.84 -13.34 -2.06
CA ALA A 139 -16.19 -12.98 -1.61
C ALA A 139 -16.90 -11.91 -2.48
N ALA A 140 -16.40 -11.73 -3.71
CA ALA A 140 -16.86 -10.83 -4.74
C ALA A 140 -16.57 -11.45 -6.12
N GLU A 141 -17.28 -10.99 -7.14
CA GLU A 141 -17.00 -11.36 -8.53
C GLU A 141 -15.94 -10.42 -9.12
N ALA A 142 -15.00 -10.98 -9.85
CA ALA A 142 -14.02 -10.25 -10.64
C ALA A 142 -14.46 -10.26 -12.10
N ASP A 143 -14.21 -9.17 -12.81
CA ASP A 143 -14.61 -8.97 -14.20
C ASP A 143 -13.45 -8.38 -15.02
N ASN A 144 -13.67 -8.10 -16.31
CA ASN A 144 -12.62 -7.56 -17.18
C ASN A 144 -12.17 -6.14 -16.78
N ASP A 145 -13.02 -5.37 -16.10
CA ASP A 145 -12.68 -4.02 -15.62
C ASP A 145 -11.94 -4.08 -14.28
N LYS A 146 -12.24 -5.10 -13.46
CA LYS A 146 -11.66 -5.37 -12.13
C LYS A 146 -11.27 -6.85 -12.04
N PRO A 147 -10.15 -7.24 -12.68
CA PRO A 147 -9.68 -8.62 -12.69
C PRO A 147 -9.26 -9.10 -11.29
N PHE A 148 -9.04 -8.20 -10.34
CA PHE A 148 -8.95 -8.50 -8.92
C PHE A 148 -10.07 -7.78 -8.17
N SER A 149 -10.89 -8.52 -7.43
CA SER A 149 -12.03 -7.98 -6.69
C SER A 149 -12.14 -8.67 -5.33
N ALA A 150 -12.35 -7.90 -4.26
CA ALA A 150 -12.44 -8.44 -2.91
C ALA A 150 -13.47 -7.69 -2.07
N ARG A 151 -14.37 -8.42 -1.39
CA ARG A 151 -15.31 -7.87 -0.41
C ARG A 151 -14.87 -8.29 0.99
N LEU A 152 -14.25 -7.36 1.71
CA LEU A 152 -13.53 -7.63 2.96
C LEU A 152 -13.86 -6.60 4.04
N ASN A 153 -13.72 -7.00 5.30
CA ASN A 153 -13.71 -6.07 6.45
C ASN A 153 -12.32 -5.44 6.67
N SER A 154 -11.25 -6.18 6.33
CA SER A 154 -9.86 -5.77 6.49
C SER A 154 -8.95 -6.57 5.56
N ALA A 155 -7.83 -5.97 5.13
CA ALA A 155 -6.76 -6.66 4.41
C ALA A 155 -5.44 -6.41 5.12
N LEU A 156 -4.64 -7.48 5.32
CA LEU A 156 -3.30 -7.40 5.88
C LEU A 156 -2.29 -7.76 4.81
N PHE A 157 -1.41 -6.81 4.50
CA PHE A 157 -0.19 -7.06 3.75
C PHE A 157 0.97 -6.98 4.72
N ASN A 158 1.70 -8.08 4.89
CA ASN A 158 2.86 -8.12 5.79
C ASN A 158 4.10 -8.51 5.00
N ALA A 159 5.23 -7.90 5.34
CA ALA A 159 6.51 -8.29 4.78
C ALA A 159 6.85 -9.72 5.21
N ARG A 160 7.44 -10.50 4.31
CA ARG A 160 8.02 -11.78 4.68
C ARG A 160 9.28 -11.51 5.50
N SER A 161 9.31 -12.04 6.72
CA SER A 161 10.44 -11.87 7.63
C SER A 161 11.68 -12.62 7.12
N THR A 162 12.85 -12.33 7.68
CA THR A 162 14.07 -13.09 7.39
C THR A 162 13.97 -14.55 7.84
N ALA A 163 13.20 -14.84 8.89
CA ALA A 163 12.90 -16.22 9.32
C ALA A 163 12.06 -16.97 8.28
N ASP A 164 11.20 -16.27 7.55
CA ASP A 164 10.39 -16.78 6.44
C ASP A 164 11.09 -16.64 5.08
N GLN A 165 12.42 -16.48 5.08
CA GLN A 165 13.25 -16.30 3.88
C GLN A 165 12.88 -15.07 3.03
N GLY A 166 12.33 -14.02 3.65
CA GLY A 166 12.04 -12.73 3.03
C GLY A 166 13.05 -11.64 3.41
N SER A 167 12.90 -10.46 2.79
CA SER A 167 13.76 -9.29 3.07
C SER A 167 13.35 -8.51 4.32
N GLY A 168 12.14 -8.71 4.84
CA GLY A 168 11.52 -7.83 5.85
C GLY A 168 10.93 -6.54 5.27
N ASP A 169 11.06 -6.29 3.97
CA ASP A 169 10.48 -5.13 3.29
C ASP A 169 9.14 -5.48 2.63
N LEU A 170 8.19 -4.54 2.66
CA LEU A 170 6.95 -4.58 1.88
C LEU A 170 6.86 -3.35 0.98
N ARG A 171 6.59 -3.55 -0.31
CA ARG A 171 6.36 -2.47 -1.28
C ARG A 171 5.17 -2.81 -2.16
N LEU A 172 4.31 -1.83 -2.41
CA LEU A 172 3.24 -1.89 -3.41
C LEU A 172 3.67 -1.02 -4.59
N PHE A 173 3.98 -1.65 -5.71
CA PHE A 173 4.33 -0.93 -6.93
C PHE A 173 3.08 -0.76 -7.80
N LEU A 174 2.70 0.49 -8.07
CA LEU A 174 1.60 0.84 -8.94
C LEU A 174 2.18 1.58 -10.15
N ASN A 175 2.15 0.95 -11.33
CA ASN A 175 2.78 1.48 -12.55
C ASN A 175 1.72 1.89 -13.58
N LYS A 176 1.98 2.98 -14.30
CA LYS A 176 1.19 3.43 -15.44
C LYS A 176 2.05 3.45 -16.71
N SER A 177 1.43 3.32 -17.88
CA SER A 177 2.13 3.23 -19.17
C SER A 177 2.72 4.55 -19.65
N GLU A 178 2.05 5.67 -19.36
CA GLU A 178 2.45 7.00 -19.81
C GLU A 178 2.16 8.09 -18.75
N GLN A 179 2.70 9.29 -18.98
CA GLN A 179 2.55 10.43 -18.08
C GLN A 179 1.08 10.81 -17.85
N HIS A 180 0.26 10.80 -18.90
CA HIS A 180 -1.14 11.23 -18.83
C HIS A 180 -2.09 10.15 -18.27
N ASN A 181 -1.61 8.93 -18.02
CA ASN A 181 -2.42 7.87 -17.41
C ASN A 181 -2.56 8.09 -15.89
N THR A 182 -3.33 7.21 -15.24
CA THR A 182 -3.56 7.25 -13.80
C THR A 182 -3.05 5.99 -13.11
N SER A 183 -2.34 6.19 -12.00
CA SER A 183 -1.93 5.18 -11.03
C SER A 183 -2.26 5.73 -9.64
N SER A 184 -3.38 5.30 -9.06
CA SER A 184 -3.93 5.92 -7.85
C SER A 184 -4.71 4.95 -6.97
N LEU A 185 -4.93 5.39 -5.74
CA LEU A 185 -5.85 4.80 -4.78
C LEU A 185 -7.05 5.73 -4.63
N VAL A 186 -8.25 5.20 -4.83
CA VAL A 186 -9.51 5.96 -4.74
C VAL A 186 -10.27 5.52 -3.49
N PHE A 187 -10.62 6.49 -2.65
CA PHE A 187 -11.47 6.31 -1.47
C PHE A 187 -12.90 6.73 -1.79
N GLN A 188 -13.87 5.86 -1.48
CA GLN A 188 -15.26 6.03 -1.91
C GLN A 188 -16.24 5.82 -0.75
N THR A 189 -17.44 6.39 -0.89
CA THR A 189 -18.63 6.09 -0.07
C THR A 189 -19.79 5.83 -1.01
N ASP A 190 -20.50 4.71 -0.84
CA ASP A 190 -21.61 4.29 -1.71
C ASP A 190 -21.28 4.42 -3.20
N TRP A 191 -20.11 3.90 -3.60
CA TRP A 191 -19.60 3.94 -4.98
C TRP A 191 -19.31 5.34 -5.55
N SER A 192 -19.34 6.38 -4.71
CA SER A 192 -19.00 7.75 -5.09
C SER A 192 -17.61 8.13 -4.55
N GLY A 193 -16.73 8.62 -5.43
CA GLY A 193 -15.38 9.06 -5.07
C GLY A 193 -15.38 10.24 -4.10
N ARG A 194 -14.50 10.20 -3.11
CA ARG A 194 -14.34 11.27 -2.10
C ARG A 194 -12.92 11.79 -2.01
N ALA A 195 -11.94 10.89 -2.12
CA ALA A 195 -10.54 11.25 -2.17
C ALA A 195 -9.79 10.32 -3.13
N GLU A 196 -8.74 10.85 -3.75
CA GLU A 196 -7.85 10.10 -4.61
C GLU A 196 -6.40 10.50 -4.35
N LEU A 197 -5.54 9.50 -4.31
CA LEU A 197 -4.13 9.59 -3.92
C LEU A 197 -3.29 8.92 -5.00
N GLY A 198 -2.34 9.63 -5.62
CA GLY A 198 -1.40 9.03 -6.56
C GLY A 198 -0.99 9.93 -7.73
N LEU A 199 -0.63 9.29 -8.83
CA LEU A 199 -0.19 9.91 -10.08
C LEU A 199 -1.37 9.92 -11.06
N ALA A 200 -2.12 11.01 -11.10
CA ALA A 200 -3.44 11.02 -11.73
C ALA A 200 -3.55 12.03 -12.87
N GLY A 201 -3.17 11.58 -14.07
CA GLY A 201 -3.08 12.44 -15.27
C GLY A 201 -1.78 13.23 -15.38
N ASP A 202 -0.82 12.97 -14.49
CA ASP A 202 0.49 13.61 -14.36
C ASP A 202 1.47 12.61 -13.69
N ASP A 203 2.76 12.91 -13.67
CA ASP A 203 3.79 12.22 -12.87
C ASP A 203 4.00 12.86 -11.49
N ARG A 204 3.42 14.04 -11.25
CA ARG A 204 3.40 14.65 -9.91
C ARG A 204 2.48 13.90 -8.96
N PHE A 205 2.96 13.66 -7.75
CA PHE A 205 2.15 13.08 -6.69
C PHE A 205 1.09 14.08 -6.24
N SER A 206 -0.17 13.65 -6.20
CA SER A 206 -1.29 14.49 -5.82
C SER A 206 -2.27 13.79 -4.88
N ILE A 207 -2.95 14.62 -4.08
CA ILE A 207 -4.16 14.27 -3.35
C ILE A 207 -5.29 15.14 -3.91
N ARG A 208 -6.32 14.49 -4.41
CA ARG A 208 -7.52 15.14 -4.94
C ARG A 208 -8.71 14.83 -4.05
N LEU A 209 -9.57 15.82 -3.85
CA LEU A 209 -10.80 15.67 -3.07
C LEU A 209 -12.01 15.97 -3.96
N SER A 210 -13.11 15.28 -3.67
CA SER A 210 -14.40 15.49 -4.30
C SER A 210 -15.53 15.36 -3.28
N THR A 211 -16.48 16.29 -3.33
CA THR A 211 -17.67 16.26 -2.48
C THR A 211 -18.83 15.48 -3.10
N ASP A 212 -18.81 15.29 -4.43
CA ASP A 212 -19.90 14.70 -5.22
C ASP A 212 -19.47 13.47 -6.05
N GLY A 213 -18.17 13.19 -6.13
CA GLY A 213 -17.58 12.14 -6.97
C GLY A 213 -17.42 12.52 -8.43
N ALA A 214 -17.78 13.75 -8.83
CA ALA A 214 -17.73 14.24 -10.19
C ALA A 214 -16.70 15.38 -10.34
N ILE A 215 -16.74 16.37 -9.43
CA ILE A 215 -15.83 17.51 -9.43
C ILE A 215 -14.67 17.23 -8.48
N TRP A 216 -13.46 17.27 -9.03
CA TRP A 216 -12.22 17.01 -8.28
C TRP A 216 -11.38 18.28 -8.19
N ARG A 217 -10.82 18.55 -7.01
CA ARG A 217 -9.89 19.66 -6.75
C ARG A 217 -8.58 19.17 -6.19
N GLN A 218 -7.47 19.84 -6.48
CA GLN A 218 -6.16 19.45 -5.95
C GLN A 218 -5.99 19.98 -4.53
N ALA A 219 -6.14 19.08 -3.55
CA ALA A 219 -5.92 19.41 -2.15
C ALA A 219 -4.43 19.56 -1.83
N LEU A 220 -3.60 18.73 -2.48
CA LEU A 220 -2.15 18.72 -2.33
C LEU A 220 -1.51 18.25 -3.62
N THR A 221 -0.48 18.94 -4.08
CA THR A 221 0.40 18.46 -5.15
C THR A 221 1.85 18.71 -4.77
N LEU A 222 2.69 17.70 -4.96
CA LEU A 222 4.14 17.83 -4.80
C LEU A 222 4.76 18.04 -6.18
N SER A 223 5.49 19.14 -6.33
CA SER A 223 6.18 19.49 -7.57
C SER A 223 7.68 19.44 -7.36
N ASP A 224 8.40 18.81 -8.29
CA ASP A 224 9.86 18.94 -8.38
C ASP A 224 10.27 20.32 -8.91
N GLN A 225 9.38 20.96 -9.67
CA GLN A 225 9.51 22.35 -10.07
C GLN A 225 9.45 23.24 -8.82
N TYR A 226 10.63 23.69 -8.37
CA TYR A 226 10.84 24.47 -7.14
C TYR A 226 10.62 23.72 -5.82
N GLU A 227 10.51 22.39 -5.83
CA GLU A 227 10.35 21.56 -4.63
C GLU A 227 9.14 21.98 -3.77
N THR A 228 8.00 22.21 -4.40
CA THR A 228 6.83 22.85 -3.78
C THR A 228 5.81 21.86 -3.24
N LEU A 229 5.11 22.32 -2.21
CA LEU A 229 3.81 21.83 -1.79
C LEU A 229 2.76 22.83 -2.25
N GLU A 230 1.93 22.43 -3.21
CA GLU A 230 0.92 23.27 -3.87
C GLU A 230 -0.49 22.83 -3.44
N THR A 231 -1.42 23.78 -3.39
CA THR A 231 -2.81 23.51 -2.98
C THR A 231 -3.79 24.52 -3.58
N ASP A 232 -4.98 24.04 -3.97
CA ASP A 232 -6.13 24.87 -4.31
C ASP A 232 -6.92 25.33 -3.06
N TYR A 233 -6.48 24.94 -1.86
CA TYR A 233 -7.19 25.15 -0.60
C TYR A 233 -6.47 26.15 0.30
N ASN A 234 -7.26 26.81 1.16
CA ASN A 234 -6.69 27.58 2.27
C ASN A 234 -6.02 26.64 3.26
N ILE A 235 -4.83 27.02 3.74
CA ILE A 235 -4.14 26.34 4.83
C ILE A 235 -4.63 26.92 6.14
N LEU A 236 -5.40 26.14 6.90
CA LEU A 236 -5.93 26.51 8.20
C LEU A 236 -5.45 25.51 9.27
N PRO A 237 -5.10 25.97 10.49
CA PRO A 237 -4.86 25.06 11.59
C PRO A 237 -6.19 24.43 12.05
N MET A 238 -6.17 23.15 12.43
CA MET A 238 -7.36 22.48 12.97
C MET A 238 -7.72 22.96 14.38
N ARG A 239 -6.74 23.42 15.14
CA ARG A 239 -6.91 23.95 16.51
C ARG A 239 -6.56 25.43 16.50
N ALA A 240 -7.51 26.26 16.88
CA ALA A 240 -7.32 27.71 16.91
C ALA A 240 -6.27 28.08 17.95
N ASN A 241 -5.32 28.94 17.58
CA ASN A 241 -4.30 29.52 18.47
C ASN A 241 -3.35 28.51 19.17
N GLU A 242 -3.14 27.32 18.60
CA GLU A 242 -2.26 26.30 19.19
C GLU A 242 -1.09 25.86 18.30
N ILE A 243 -1.12 26.21 17.01
CA ILE A 243 -0.14 25.75 16.02
C ILE A 243 0.58 26.94 15.40
N SER A 244 1.91 26.90 15.41
CA SER A 244 2.77 27.92 14.79
C SER A 244 3.14 27.57 13.36
N LEU A 245 3.33 28.60 12.52
CA LEU A 245 3.95 28.46 11.21
C LEU A 245 5.47 28.57 11.34
N GLY A 246 6.13 27.41 11.37
CA GLY A 246 7.57 27.32 11.61
C GLY A 246 7.94 27.42 13.09
N HIS A 247 9.24 27.40 13.36
CA HIS A 247 9.79 27.47 14.72
C HIS A 247 11.11 28.25 14.70
N ILE A 248 11.52 28.89 15.79
CA ILE A 248 12.76 29.69 15.83
C ILE A 248 14.04 28.88 15.53
N THR A 249 14.03 27.56 15.80
CA THR A 249 15.13 26.65 15.44
C THR A 249 14.97 26.04 14.05
N LYS A 250 13.78 26.13 13.45
CA LYS A 250 13.45 25.67 12.09
C LYS A 250 12.60 26.74 11.37
N PRO A 251 13.15 27.96 11.16
CA PRO A 251 12.38 29.05 10.60
C PRO A 251 12.23 28.88 9.09
N PHE A 252 11.11 29.38 8.54
CA PHE A 252 11.05 29.63 7.11
C PHE A 252 12.06 30.71 6.73
N GLN A 253 12.75 30.51 5.60
CA GLN A 253 13.75 31.47 5.14
C GLN A 253 13.11 32.82 4.79
N SER A 254 11.97 32.79 4.11
CA SER A 254 11.20 33.94 3.69
C SER A 254 9.71 33.60 3.57
N ILE A 255 8.88 34.63 3.64
CA ILE A 255 7.44 34.53 3.40
C ILE A 255 7.11 35.54 2.29
N PHE A 256 6.62 35.03 1.15
CA PHE A 256 6.19 35.86 0.03
C PHE A 256 4.66 35.95 0.04
N ILE A 257 4.14 37.14 0.31
CA ILE A 257 2.70 37.42 0.41
C ILE A 257 2.37 38.71 -0.32
N GLN A 258 1.22 38.76 -0.98
CA GLN A 258 0.76 39.95 -1.70
C GLN A 258 0.22 41.03 -0.75
N SER A 259 -0.45 40.60 0.32
CA SER A 259 -1.04 41.48 1.34
C SER A 259 -0.43 41.18 2.70
N ALA A 260 -0.19 42.22 3.51
CA ALA A 260 0.35 42.09 4.86
C ALA A 260 -0.54 41.19 5.75
N PRO A 261 0.06 40.42 6.69
CA PRO A 261 -0.71 39.54 7.56
C PRO A 261 -1.60 40.37 8.50
N SER A 262 -2.79 39.86 8.79
CA SER A 262 -3.69 40.42 9.80
C SER A 262 -3.45 39.75 11.14
N ILE A 263 -3.26 40.54 12.20
CA ILE A 263 -3.12 40.05 13.58
C ILE A 263 -4.42 40.39 14.32
N GLY A 264 -5.08 39.38 14.90
CA GLY A 264 -6.28 39.57 15.70
C GLY A 264 -6.01 40.46 16.92
N SER A 265 -6.85 41.47 17.15
CA SER A 265 -6.61 42.50 18.19
C SER A 265 -7.93 43.00 18.79
N ASP A 266 -8.97 42.16 18.77
CA ASP A 266 -10.31 42.50 19.29
C ASP A 266 -10.25 42.77 20.80
N GLN A 267 -11.07 43.72 21.27
CA GLN A 267 -11.11 44.09 22.68
C GLN A 267 -11.58 42.94 23.58
N ARG A 268 -12.46 42.06 23.07
CA ARG A 268 -13.01 40.93 23.84
C ARG A 268 -11.98 39.88 24.20
N ASP A 269 -10.87 39.85 23.46
CA ASP A 269 -9.78 38.89 23.67
C ASP A 269 -8.70 39.45 24.63
N LYS A 270 -8.98 40.57 25.31
CA LYS A 270 -7.99 41.30 26.14
C LYS A 270 -8.55 41.64 27.52
N THR A 271 -7.66 41.61 28.50
CA THR A 271 -7.88 42.11 29.86
C THR A 271 -6.87 43.21 30.19
N ASP A 272 -7.06 43.90 31.31
CA ASP A 272 -6.07 44.83 31.88
C ASP A 272 -5.57 45.92 30.91
N ILE A 273 -6.48 46.42 30.07
CA ILE A 273 -6.16 47.43 29.05
C ILE A 273 -5.85 48.77 29.72
N ALA A 274 -4.60 49.23 29.58
CA ALA A 274 -4.12 50.50 30.10
C ALA A 274 -3.32 51.29 29.06
N SER A 275 -3.18 52.61 29.26
CA SER A 275 -2.27 53.43 28.45
C SER A 275 -0.82 53.01 28.67
N ILE A 276 -0.01 53.05 27.61
CA ILE A 276 1.43 52.79 27.71
C ILE A 276 2.02 53.83 28.67
N GLY A 277 2.79 53.39 29.68
CA GLY A 277 3.25 54.20 30.82
C GLY A 277 4.54 54.99 30.59
N ASP A 278 5.65 54.37 30.18
CA ASP A 278 6.93 55.07 29.94
C ASP A 278 7.55 54.85 28.54
N ALA A 279 6.73 55.01 27.49
CA ALA A 279 7.12 54.79 26.08
C ALA A 279 8.37 55.59 25.66
N LEU A 280 8.52 56.83 26.12
CA LEU A 280 9.65 57.68 25.76
C LEU A 280 10.96 57.20 26.43
N ALA A 281 10.90 56.75 27.68
CA ALA A 281 12.03 56.17 28.37
C ALA A 281 12.49 54.87 27.67
N LEU A 282 11.55 54.03 27.24
CA LEU A 282 11.83 52.83 26.47
C LEU A 282 12.53 53.16 25.14
N ILE A 283 11.94 54.00 24.30
CA ILE A 283 12.50 54.34 22.99
C ILE A 283 13.91 54.95 23.11
N ASN A 284 14.13 55.84 24.09
CA ASN A 284 15.41 56.52 24.26
C ASN A 284 16.55 55.59 24.72
N ARG A 285 16.23 54.44 25.33
CA ARG A 285 17.22 53.44 25.76
C ARG A 285 17.49 52.37 24.71
N LEU A 286 16.60 52.19 23.73
CA LEU A 286 16.81 51.24 22.65
C LEU A 286 17.98 51.67 21.75
N GLN A 287 18.81 50.70 21.33
CA GLN A 287 19.98 50.94 20.49
C GLN A 287 19.81 50.21 19.15
N PRO A 288 19.37 50.91 18.08
CA PRO A 288 19.39 50.34 16.75
C PRO A 288 20.83 50.05 16.29
N VAL A 289 21.04 48.93 15.62
CA VAL A 289 22.33 48.51 15.10
C VAL A 289 22.24 48.12 13.63
N SER A 290 23.36 48.24 12.92
CA SER A 290 23.55 47.60 11.62
C SER A 290 24.29 46.28 11.81
N TYR A 291 23.82 45.22 11.17
CA TYR A 291 24.44 43.90 11.25
C TYR A 291 24.34 43.14 9.93
N ARG A 292 25.17 42.12 9.76
CA ARG A 292 25.05 41.17 8.64
C ARG A 292 24.46 39.87 9.12
N ARG A 293 23.38 39.41 8.50
CA ARG A 293 22.80 38.11 8.83
C ARG A 293 23.66 37.02 8.19
N ARG A 294 23.81 35.90 8.90
CA ARG A 294 24.43 34.69 8.36
C ARG A 294 23.31 33.77 7.86
N PRO A 295 23.39 33.18 6.64
CA PRO A 295 24.55 33.10 5.75
C PRO A 295 24.59 34.12 4.59
N ASP A 296 23.52 34.85 4.31
CA ASP A 296 23.41 35.70 3.11
C ASP A 296 24.38 36.90 3.08
N GLY A 297 24.87 37.33 4.25
CA GLY A 297 25.82 38.44 4.39
C GLY A 297 25.21 39.82 4.09
N ALA A 298 23.89 39.90 3.88
CA ALA A 298 23.20 41.14 3.60
C ALA A 298 23.25 42.08 4.81
N VAL A 299 23.31 43.39 4.57
CA VAL A 299 23.27 44.39 5.64
C VAL A 299 21.81 44.61 6.05
N HIS A 300 21.53 44.43 7.33
CA HIS A 300 20.24 44.68 7.95
C HIS A 300 20.38 45.78 9.01
N PHE A 301 19.26 46.44 9.30
CA PHE A 301 19.10 47.36 10.41
C PHE A 301 18.06 46.79 11.35
N GLY A 302 18.31 46.86 12.66
CA GLY A 302 17.38 46.34 13.66
C GLY A 302 17.93 46.42 15.07
N PHE A 303 17.48 45.52 15.94
CA PHE A 303 17.90 45.46 17.34
C PHE A 303 18.48 44.08 17.67
N LEU A 304 19.39 44.03 18.64
CA LEU A 304 19.81 42.77 19.24
C LEU A 304 18.83 42.39 20.36
N ALA A 305 18.26 41.19 20.29
CA ALA A 305 17.26 40.72 21.25
C ALA A 305 17.75 40.79 22.71
N GLN A 306 19.04 40.50 22.94
CA GLN A 306 19.66 40.56 24.26
C GLN A 306 19.70 41.99 24.82
N GLN A 307 19.99 42.99 23.97
CA GLN A 307 20.03 44.39 24.39
C GLN A 307 18.63 44.89 24.74
N VAL A 308 17.63 44.52 23.92
CA VAL A 308 16.22 44.83 24.22
C VAL A 308 15.80 44.21 25.55
N ARG A 309 16.14 42.94 25.80
CA ARG A 309 15.83 42.27 27.08
C ARG A 309 16.45 42.99 28.27
N GLN A 310 17.68 43.49 28.14
CA GLN A 310 18.31 44.26 29.20
C GLN A 310 17.55 45.57 29.48
N VAL A 311 17.17 46.31 28.43
CA VAL A 311 16.38 47.55 28.57
C VAL A 311 15.02 47.28 29.23
N LEU A 312 14.34 46.19 28.85
CA LEU A 312 13.08 45.79 29.46
C LEU A 312 13.24 45.52 30.97
N LYS A 313 14.30 44.84 31.39
CA LYS A 313 14.62 44.61 32.81
C LYS A 313 14.87 45.92 33.58
N GLU A 314 15.64 46.83 33.00
CA GLU A 314 15.95 48.13 33.62
C GLU A 314 14.75 49.08 33.75
N LEU A 315 13.66 48.79 33.02
CA LEU A 315 12.41 49.53 33.05
C LEU A 315 11.28 48.74 33.73
N GLU A 316 11.58 47.58 34.33
CA GLU A 316 10.60 46.72 35.00
C GLU A 316 9.45 46.27 34.07
N LEU A 317 9.78 45.98 32.80
CA LEU A 317 8.86 45.54 31.73
C LEU A 317 9.12 44.07 31.32
N ASP A 318 9.44 43.20 32.28
CA ASP A 318 9.87 41.81 32.03
C ASP A 318 8.83 40.93 31.30
N ASP A 319 7.55 41.22 31.51
CA ASP A 319 6.39 40.49 30.95
C ASP A 319 5.94 41.03 29.59
N PHE A 320 6.64 42.03 29.04
CA PHE A 320 6.27 42.60 27.75
C PHE A 320 6.62 41.62 26.62
N GLY A 321 5.61 41.17 25.87
CA GLY A 321 5.72 40.18 24.79
C GLY A 321 6.57 40.57 23.57
N LEU A 322 7.20 41.75 23.60
CA LEU A 322 8.15 42.23 22.60
C LEU A 322 9.35 41.27 22.41
N TRP A 323 9.75 40.57 23.46
CA TRP A 323 10.90 39.66 23.48
C TRP A 323 10.46 38.26 23.91
N GLU A 324 11.08 37.24 23.31
CA GLU A 324 10.81 35.84 23.67
C GLU A 324 12.04 34.95 23.58
N LEU A 325 11.98 33.83 24.32
CA LEU A 325 12.91 32.71 24.24
C LEU A 325 12.37 31.63 23.32
N ALA A 326 13.28 30.94 22.63
CA ALA A 326 12.99 29.77 21.83
C ALA A 326 12.44 28.61 22.65
N ASP A 327 12.98 28.49 23.85
CA ASP A 327 12.59 27.54 24.87
C ASP A 327 12.49 28.35 26.17
N PRO A 328 11.27 28.64 26.64
CA PRO A 328 11.04 29.42 27.85
C PRO A 328 11.70 28.81 29.10
N ASP A 329 11.88 27.49 29.12
CA ASP A 329 12.47 26.76 30.25
C ASP A 329 14.01 26.78 30.22
N ASN A 330 14.60 27.31 29.14
CA ASN A 330 16.03 27.42 28.97
C ASN A 330 16.45 28.87 28.74
N ALA A 331 16.99 29.50 29.80
CA ALA A 331 17.46 30.88 29.78
C ALA A 331 18.57 31.16 28.73
N ASN A 332 19.27 30.13 28.26
CA ASN A 332 20.31 30.23 27.24
C ASN A 332 19.80 29.92 25.83
N SER A 333 18.50 29.70 25.66
CA SER A 333 17.91 29.43 24.35
C SER A 333 17.97 30.67 23.44
N ARG A 334 17.75 30.46 22.15
CA ARG A 334 17.76 31.56 21.17
C ARG A 334 16.68 32.58 21.53
N GLN A 335 16.95 33.86 21.26
CA GLN A 335 16.03 34.94 21.56
C GLN A 335 15.49 35.54 20.27
N ALA A 336 14.23 35.98 20.29
CA ALA A 336 13.58 36.67 19.19
C ALA A 336 12.89 37.96 19.66
N LEU A 337 12.54 38.80 18.69
CA LEU A 337 11.78 40.04 18.90
C LEU A 337 10.55 40.03 18.01
N ARG A 338 9.42 40.47 18.56
CA ARG A 338 8.17 40.76 17.83
C ARG A 338 8.22 42.21 17.36
N GLN A 339 8.77 42.45 16.17
CA GLN A 339 9.11 43.80 15.72
C GLN A 339 7.88 44.71 15.57
N GLU A 340 6.72 44.13 15.27
CA GLU A 340 5.43 44.81 15.15
C GLU A 340 5.00 45.50 16.45
N GLU A 341 5.38 44.97 17.62
CA GLU A 341 5.02 45.54 18.92
C GLU A 341 5.64 46.93 19.12
N PHE A 342 6.79 47.21 18.49
CA PHE A 342 7.42 48.54 18.53
C PHE A 342 6.54 49.63 17.92
N ILE A 343 5.64 49.32 16.99
CA ILE A 343 4.80 50.33 16.33
C ILE A 343 3.92 51.04 17.36
N SER A 344 3.29 50.29 18.26
CA SER A 344 2.42 50.85 19.30
C SER A 344 3.21 51.74 20.28
N VAL A 345 4.41 51.31 20.65
CA VAL A 345 5.34 52.06 21.52
C VAL A 345 5.78 53.35 20.84
N LEU A 346 6.16 53.30 19.57
CA LEU A 346 6.57 54.47 18.78
C LEU A 346 5.44 55.49 18.67
N VAL A 347 4.21 55.05 18.40
CA VAL A 347 3.04 55.94 18.38
C VAL A 347 2.88 56.65 19.73
N ALA A 348 2.92 55.91 20.84
CA ALA A 348 2.82 56.51 22.18
C ALA A 348 3.99 57.46 22.50
N GLY A 349 5.21 57.12 22.07
CA GLY A 349 6.39 57.96 22.23
C GLY A 349 6.26 59.29 21.48
N VAL A 350 5.83 59.24 20.21
CA VAL A 350 5.60 60.42 19.37
C VAL A 350 4.50 61.30 19.96
N GLN A 351 3.40 60.71 20.44
CA GLN A 351 2.32 61.46 21.09
C GLN A 351 2.83 62.25 22.31
N ARG A 352 3.70 61.67 23.13
CA ARG A 352 4.27 62.37 24.29
C ARG A 352 5.31 63.40 23.93
N LEU A 353 6.11 63.14 22.92
CA LEU A 353 7.03 64.13 22.37
C LEU A 353 6.24 65.36 21.89
N SER A 354 5.15 65.15 21.16
CA SER A 354 4.24 66.24 20.74
C SER A 354 3.73 67.03 21.92
N GLN A 355 3.18 66.35 22.94
CA GLN A 355 2.67 67.02 24.16
C GLN A 355 3.74 67.83 24.88
N ARG A 356 4.97 67.31 24.99
CA ARG A 356 6.07 68.03 25.65
C ARG A 356 6.52 69.24 24.83
N VAL A 357 6.55 69.13 23.51
CA VAL A 357 6.86 70.26 22.62
C VAL A 357 5.79 71.34 22.76
N GLU A 358 4.51 70.98 22.72
CA GLU A 358 3.39 71.93 22.92
C GLU A 358 3.48 72.65 24.27
N GLN A 359 3.80 71.93 25.35
CA GLN A 359 4.00 72.53 26.67
C GLN A 359 5.18 73.51 26.69
N LEU A 360 6.30 73.14 26.04
CA LEU A 360 7.47 74.01 25.95
C LEU A 360 7.17 75.28 25.15
N GLU A 361 6.48 75.16 24.01
CA GLU A 361 6.07 76.29 23.18
C GLU A 361 5.12 77.24 23.94
N GLN A 362 4.17 76.69 24.70
CA GLN A 362 3.27 77.48 25.56
C GLN A 362 3.99 78.16 26.72
N SER A 363 5.09 77.59 27.21
CA SER A 363 5.90 78.20 28.28
C SER A 363 6.90 79.25 27.79
N ALA A 364 7.18 79.27 26.49
CA ALA A 364 8.15 80.15 25.86
C ALA A 364 7.53 81.39 25.19
N GLY A 365 6.20 81.40 24.97
CA GLY A 365 5.41 82.55 24.54
C GLY A 365 4.66 83.18 25.70
#